data_AF-A0A4Q3JD16-F1
#
_entry.id   AF-A0A4Q3JD16-F1
#
_cell.length_a   1.000
_cell.length_b   1.000
_cell.length_c   1.000
_cell.angle_alpha   90.00
_cell.angle_beta   90.00
_cell.angle_gamma   90.00
#
_symmetry.space_group_name_H-M   'P 1'
#
loop_
_entity.id
_entity.type
_entity.pdbx_description
1 polymer ?
#
loop_
_entity_poly.entity_id
_entity_poly.type
_entity_poly.pdbx_seq_one_letter_code
_entity_poly.pdbx_strand_id
1 'polypeptide(L)'
;MQIKAGYTLRYDCPQPTPMLLMLNLHPSRRADLLTPQVLEFTPATEVWDYTDSFGNVATRITAPAGTLTVSTQFEIYDSGLPDVVPVDAAQHD
;
A
#
# COMPACT_ATOMS: atom_id res chain seq x y z
N MET A 1 -13.01 8.04 -14.61
CA MET A 1 -12.83 9.03 -13.52
C MET A 1 -11.34 9.17 -13.22
N GLN A 2 -10.81 10.38 -13.12
CA GLN A 2 -9.45 10.59 -12.58
C GLN A 2 -9.57 10.90 -11.10
N ILE A 3 -8.83 10.17 -10.27
CA ILE A 3 -8.88 10.26 -8.82
C ILE A 3 -7.49 10.65 -8.33
N LYS A 4 -7.42 11.69 -7.50
CA LYS A 4 -6.24 11.98 -6.69
C LYS A 4 -6.39 11.28 -5.34
N ALA A 5 -5.52 10.32 -5.08
CA ALA A 5 -5.56 9.47 -3.89
C ALA A 5 -4.25 9.54 -3.10
N GLY A 6 -4.30 9.15 -1.84
CA GLY A 6 -3.14 9.17 -0.97
C GLY A 6 -3.52 9.01 0.50
N TYR A 7 -2.50 8.94 1.35
CA TYR A 7 -2.65 8.85 2.79
C TYR A 7 -1.43 9.44 3.50
N THR A 8 -1.62 9.79 4.77
CA THR A 8 -0.56 10.08 5.74
C THR A 8 -0.90 9.36 7.02
N LEU A 9 -0.08 8.37 7.38
CA LEU A 9 -0.26 7.54 8.57
C LEU A 9 0.84 7.88 9.56
N ARG A 10 0.48 8.06 10.84
CA ARG A 10 1.43 8.31 11.92
C ARG A 10 1.31 7.21 12.98
N TYR A 11 2.44 6.62 13.33
CA TYR A 11 2.57 5.60 14.36
C TYR A 11 3.53 6.09 15.43
N ASP A 12 3.16 5.91 16.71
CA ASP A 12 4.09 6.11 17.83
C ASP A 12 4.48 4.74 18.36
N CYS A 13 5.72 4.35 18.10
CA CYS A 13 6.28 3.05 18.44
C CYS A 13 7.12 3.18 19.71
N PRO A 14 6.78 2.51 20.83
CA PRO A 14 7.55 2.63 22.07
C PRO A 14 8.95 1.98 21.97
N GLN A 15 9.16 1.11 20.99
CA GLN A 15 10.41 0.39 20.71
C GLN A 15 10.47 0.04 19.21
N PRO A 16 11.63 -0.43 18.67
CA PRO A 16 11.68 -0.90 17.29
C PRO A 16 10.60 -1.95 17.01
N THR A 17 9.74 -1.67 16.04
CA THR A 17 8.50 -2.43 15.81
C THR A 17 8.46 -2.97 14.38
N PRO A 18 8.57 -4.30 14.18
CA PRO A 18 8.39 -4.92 12.87
C PRO A 18 6.97 -4.71 12.35
N MET A 19 6.83 -4.26 11.11
CA MET A 19 5.53 -4.04 10.47
C MET A 19 5.48 -4.68 9.07
N LEU A 20 4.29 -5.15 8.71
CA LEU A 20 3.92 -5.54 7.35
C LEU A 20 2.85 -4.56 6.86
N LEU A 21 3.19 -3.74 5.87
CA LEU A 21 2.36 -2.65 5.40
C LEU A 21 1.72 -3.02 4.05
N MET A 22 0.40 -3.21 4.04
CA MET A 22 -0.40 -3.41 2.82
C MET A 22 -0.88 -2.07 2.27
N LEU A 23 0.07 -1.21 1.91
CA LEU A 23 -0.22 0.18 1.55
C LEU A 23 -0.02 0.48 0.05
N ASN A 24 0.56 -0.46 -0.70
CA ASN A 24 0.67 -0.37 -2.14
C ASN A 24 -0.66 -0.70 -2.82
N LEU A 25 -0.92 -0.06 -3.96
CA LEU A 25 -1.98 -0.46 -4.87
C LEU A 25 -1.72 -1.89 -5.36
N HIS A 26 -2.78 -2.70 -5.42
CA HIS A 26 -2.68 -4.07 -5.94
C HIS A 26 -2.10 -4.05 -7.38
N PRO A 27 -1.15 -4.95 -7.72
CA PRO A 27 -0.51 -4.98 -9.03
C PRO A 27 -1.45 -4.94 -10.23
N SER A 28 -2.64 -5.54 -10.13
CA SER A 28 -3.64 -5.53 -11.20
C SER A 28 -4.15 -4.14 -11.59
N ARG A 29 -4.01 -3.14 -10.71
CA ARG A 29 -4.45 -1.75 -10.96
C ARG A 29 -3.28 -0.81 -11.22
N ARG A 30 -2.03 -1.27 -11.20
CA ARG A 30 -0.85 -0.41 -11.43
C ARG A 30 -0.84 0.23 -12.82
N ALA A 31 -1.40 -0.44 -13.83
CA ALA A 31 -1.52 0.10 -15.18
C ALA A 31 -2.44 1.33 -15.25
N ASP A 32 -3.32 1.51 -14.25
CA ASP A 32 -4.23 2.65 -14.19
C ASP A 32 -3.63 3.87 -13.51
N LEU A 33 -2.43 3.75 -12.92
CA LEU A 33 -1.73 4.87 -12.30
C LEU A 33 -1.36 5.90 -13.37
N LEU A 34 -1.76 7.14 -13.12
CA LEU A 34 -1.40 8.31 -13.94
C LEU A 34 -0.09 8.94 -13.46
N THR A 35 0.22 8.76 -12.18
CA THR A 35 1.52 9.09 -11.58
C THR A 35 2.03 7.91 -10.75
N PRO A 36 3.34 7.73 -10.57
CA PRO A 36 3.87 6.69 -9.69
C PRO A 36 3.30 6.80 -8.27
N GLN A 37 2.99 5.66 -7.65
CA GLN A 37 2.81 5.57 -6.20
C GLN A 37 4.18 5.33 -5.56
N VAL A 38 4.60 6.24 -4.69
CA VAL A 38 5.87 6.14 -3.96
C VAL A 38 5.59 6.31 -2.47
N LEU A 39 5.92 5.29 -1.69
CA LEU A 39 5.81 5.34 -0.24
C LEU A 39 6.99 6.12 0.33
N GLU A 40 6.69 7.15 1.09
CA GLU A 40 7.66 7.96 1.81
C GLU A 40 7.61 7.62 3.31
N PHE A 41 8.79 7.48 3.91
CA PHE A 41 8.95 7.14 5.33
C PHE A 41 9.73 8.25 6.03
N THR A 42 9.18 8.79 7.12
CA THR A 42 9.83 9.79 7.97
C THR A 42 9.81 9.32 9.43
N PRO A 43 10.97 9.04 10.06
CA PRO A 43 12.32 9.10 9.49
C PRO A 43 12.54 8.05 8.38
N ALA A 44 13.59 8.27 7.58
CA ALA A 44 14.00 7.30 6.56
C ALA A 44 14.22 5.93 7.21
N THR A 45 13.53 4.92 6.67
CA THR A 45 13.48 3.56 7.21
C THR A 45 13.83 2.60 6.09
N GLU A 46 14.60 1.55 6.39
CA GLU A 46 14.90 0.50 5.42
C GLU A 46 13.63 -0.30 5.11
N VAL A 47 13.38 -0.53 3.83
CA VAL A 47 12.16 -1.17 3.35
C VAL A 47 12.48 -2.36 2.46
N TRP A 48 11.65 -3.39 2.54
CA TRP A 48 11.72 -4.54 1.66
C TRP A 48 10.32 -4.95 1.20
N ASP A 49 10.10 -5.01 -0.10
CA ASP A 49 8.83 -5.41 -0.68
C ASP A 49 8.84 -6.89 -1.08
N TYR A 50 7.71 -7.56 -0.88
CA TYR A 50 7.44 -8.87 -1.46
C TYR A 50 5.99 -8.98 -1.92
N THR A 51 5.72 -9.91 -2.83
CA THR A 51 4.34 -10.25 -3.23
C THR A 51 3.85 -11.42 -2.40
N ASP A 52 2.70 -11.25 -1.74
CA ASP A 52 2.08 -12.30 -0.94
C ASP A 52 1.31 -13.33 -1.81
N SER A 53 0.72 -14.34 -1.17
CA SER A 53 -0.06 -15.38 -1.86
C SER A 53 -1.35 -14.88 -2.50
N PHE A 54 -1.81 -13.68 -2.15
CA PHE A 54 -3.00 -13.04 -2.72
C PHE A 54 -2.65 -12.06 -3.84
N GLY A 55 -1.37 -11.86 -4.13
CA GLY A 55 -0.89 -10.92 -5.15
C GLY A 55 -0.69 -9.50 -4.64
N ASN A 56 -0.88 -9.22 -3.34
CA ASN A 56 -0.61 -7.89 -2.79
C ASN A 56 0.89 -7.62 -2.73
N VAL A 57 1.28 -6.35 -2.85
CA VAL A 57 2.66 -5.93 -2.57
C VAL A 57 2.75 -5.45 -1.13
N ALA A 58 3.36 -6.29 -0.31
CA ALA A 58 3.59 -6.07 1.11
C ALA A 58 4.93 -5.37 1.33
N THR A 59 4.94 -4.23 2.02
CA THR A 59 6.18 -3.56 2.43
C THR A 59 6.52 -3.95 3.87
N ARG A 60 7.67 -4.62 4.06
CA ARG A 60 8.20 -4.99 5.37
C ARG A 60 9.18 -3.92 5.85
N ILE A 61 9.00 -3.47 7.08
CA ILE A 61 9.89 -2.54 7.76
C ILE A 61 10.14 -2.97 9.20
N THR A 62 11.18 -2.41 9.81
CA THR A 62 11.25 -2.27 11.26
C THR A 62 11.17 -0.79 11.59
N ALA A 63 10.00 -0.33 12.05
CA ALA A 63 9.82 1.06 12.45
C ALA A 63 10.75 1.36 13.65
N PRO A 64 11.48 2.48 13.64
CA PRO A 64 12.30 2.86 14.80
C PRO A 64 11.42 3.22 16.00
N ALA A 65 12.00 3.20 17.20
CA ALA A 65 11.33 3.75 18.37
C ALA A 65 11.07 5.25 18.17
N GLY A 66 9.92 5.74 18.64
CA GLY A 66 9.43 7.09 18.42
C GLY A 66 8.37 7.14 17.33
N THR A 67 8.22 8.31 16.71
CA THR A 67 7.23 8.52 15.65
C THR A 67 7.76 8.01 14.30
N LEU A 68 6.95 7.21 13.62
CA LEU A 68 7.05 6.96 12.18
C LEU A 68 5.86 7.60 11.45
N THR A 69 6.13 8.33 10.37
CA THR A 69 5.14 8.75 9.39
C THR A 69 5.36 8.03 8.08
N VAL A 70 4.30 7.46 7.51
CA VAL A 70 4.27 6.86 6.18
C VAL A 70 3.26 7.58 5.32
N SER A 71 3.66 8.04 4.15
CA SER A 71 2.77 8.79 3.25
C SER A 71 2.94 8.40 1.80
N THR A 72 1.91 8.65 1.00
CA THR A 72 1.97 8.61 -0.46
C THR A 72 0.90 9.55 -1.02
N GLN A 73 1.13 10.06 -2.22
CA GLN A 73 0.10 10.69 -3.03
C GLN A 73 0.29 10.27 -4.48
N PHE A 74 -0.80 9.94 -5.17
CA PHE A 74 -0.78 9.54 -6.57
C PHE A 74 -2.11 9.87 -7.25
N GLU A 75 -2.09 9.89 -8.58
CA GLU A 75 -3.27 10.00 -9.42
C GLU A 75 -3.52 8.66 -10.12
N ILE A 76 -4.78 8.25 -10.20
CA ILE A 76 -5.20 6.97 -10.79
C ILE A 76 -6.46 7.18 -11.63
N TYR A 77 -6.54 6.46 -12.74
CA TYR A 77 -7.77 6.35 -13.51
C TYR A 77 -8.64 5.21 -12.98
N ASP A 78 -9.93 5.46 -12.85
CA ASP A 78 -10.92 4.44 -12.57
C ASP A 78 -12.04 4.46 -13.61
N SER A 79 -12.51 3.29 -14.04
CA SER A 79 -13.57 3.21 -15.06
C SER A 79 -14.91 3.79 -14.58
N GLY A 80 -15.16 3.81 -13.27
CA GLY A 80 -16.45 4.12 -12.67
C GLY A 80 -17.48 3.00 -12.78
N LEU A 81 -17.12 1.86 -13.36
CA LEU A 81 -17.98 0.67 -13.42
C LEU A 81 -17.93 -0.08 -12.08
N PRO A 82 -19.00 -0.80 -11.70
CA PRO A 82 -18.94 -1.71 -10.57
C PRO A 82 -17.83 -2.75 -10.73
N ASP A 83 -17.24 -3.17 -9.62
CA ASP A 83 -16.27 -4.25 -9.60
C ASP A 83 -16.87 -5.53 -10.21
N VAL A 84 -16.01 -6.30 -10.88
CA VAL A 84 -16.39 -7.60 -11.43
C VAL A 84 -16.74 -8.52 -10.27
N VAL A 85 -17.92 -9.14 -10.34
CA VAL A 85 -18.33 -10.19 -9.40
C VAL A 85 -17.66 -11.50 -9.82
N PRO A 86 -16.68 -12.03 -9.08
CA PRO A 86 -15.99 -13.24 -9.45
C PRO A 86 -16.79 -14.44 -8.97
N VAL A 87 -17.77 -14.88 -9.76
CA VAL A 87 -18.69 -15.98 -9.40
C VAL A 87 -17.98 -17.32 -9.14
N ASP A 88 -16.78 -17.50 -9.69
CA ASP A 88 -15.95 -18.69 -9.55
C ASP A 88 -14.80 -18.50 -8.55
N ALA A 89 -14.81 -17.43 -7.74
CA ALA A 89 -13.77 -17.20 -6.73
C ALA A 89 -13.79 -18.33 -5.68
N ALA A 90 -12.63 -18.95 -5.46
CA ALA A 90 -12.47 -19.95 -4.41
C ALA A 90 -12.50 -19.28 -3.03
N GLN A 91 -13.28 -19.84 -2.11
CA GLN A 91 -13.19 -19.50 -0.69
C GLN A 91 -11.93 -20.16 -0.12
N HIS A 92 -11.08 -19.38 0.56
CA HIS A 92 -9.97 -19.90 1.34
C HIS A 92 -10.45 -20.15 2.78
N ASP A 93 -10.21 -21.37 3.30
CA ASP A 93 -10.49 -21.76 4.70
C ASP A 93 -9.36 -21.35 5.65
#